data_AF-A0A183GJN4-F1
#
_entry.id   AF-A0A183GJN4-F1
#
_cell.length_a   1.000
_cell.length_b   1.000
_cell.length_c   1.000
_cell.angle_alpha   90.00
_cell.angle_beta   90.00
_cell.angle_gamma   90.00
#
_symmetry.space_group_name_H-M   'P 1'
#
loop_
_entity.id
_entity.type
_entity.pdbx_description
1 polymer ?
#
loop_
_entity_poly.entity_id
_entity_poly.type
_entity_poly.pdbx_seq_one_letter_code
_entity_poly.pdbx_strand_id
1 'polypeptide(L)'
;MPRKKTNSFVINMRPKVPVTFDVFTLTFSSVTVPPIPMLNTPFVSDRINTALRDANLIPSLQCENEAAAQKLDCETKEQCVCYPAETKANCNCKNMNIAGWFQDVQNHLPVVLLSVSFRSNKEGEVQAVKATMTAADVILNLQDQFNTTITVIEAQCTIQIRL
;
A
#
# COMPACT_ATOMS: atom_id res chain seq x y z
N MET A 1 -22.50 34.94 9.40
CA MET A 1 -22.61 34.09 8.21
C MET A 1 -23.09 32.71 8.63
N PRO A 2 -24.19 32.15 8.08
CA PRO A 2 -24.72 30.86 8.48
C PRO A 2 -23.82 29.72 7.94
N ARG A 3 -23.40 28.80 8.82
CA ARG A 3 -22.70 27.57 8.43
C ARG A 3 -23.66 26.67 7.64
N LYS A 4 -23.54 26.62 6.31
CA LYS A 4 -24.19 25.59 5.50
C LYS A 4 -23.61 24.22 5.92
N LYS A 5 -24.48 23.28 6.29
CA LYS A 5 -24.08 21.89 6.52
C LYS A 5 -23.74 21.26 5.16
N THR A 6 -22.47 20.94 4.96
CA THR A 6 -22.02 20.18 3.81
C THR A 6 -22.16 18.70 4.13
N ASN A 7 -22.98 17.98 3.36
CA ASN A 7 -23.05 16.53 3.45
C ASN A 7 -21.96 15.94 2.55
N SER A 8 -21.07 15.14 3.11
CA SER A 8 -20.04 14.39 2.38
C SER A 8 -20.44 12.93 2.25
N PHE A 9 -20.27 12.35 1.06
CA PHE A 9 -20.47 10.92 0.80
C PHE A 9 -19.24 10.34 0.09
N VAL A 10 -18.96 9.06 0.34
CA VAL A 10 -17.88 8.31 -0.30
C VAL A 10 -18.49 7.29 -1.25
N ILE A 11 -18.03 7.28 -2.49
CA ILE A 11 -18.45 6.32 -3.52
C ILE A 11 -17.24 5.58 -4.08
N ASN A 12 -17.38 4.26 -4.22
CA ASN A 12 -16.38 3.43 -4.87
C ASN A 12 -16.71 3.38 -6.37
N MET A 13 -16.02 4.23 -7.16
CA MET A 13 -16.21 4.28 -8.61
C MET A 13 -15.23 3.37 -9.34
N ARG A 14 -15.71 2.76 -10.44
CA ARG A 14 -14.85 2.05 -11.39
C ARG A 14 -14.62 2.94 -12.63
N PRO A 15 -13.42 2.93 -13.22
CA PRO A 15 -13.17 3.70 -14.45
C PRO A 15 -14.18 3.37 -15.55
N LYS A 16 -14.68 4.40 -16.22
CA LYS A 16 -15.65 4.34 -17.32
C LYS A 16 -17.01 3.72 -16.96
N VAL A 17 -17.30 3.54 -15.67
CA VAL A 17 -18.61 3.07 -15.20
C VAL A 17 -19.35 4.25 -14.56
N PRO A 18 -20.49 4.69 -15.14
CA PRO A 18 -21.27 5.77 -14.58
C PRO A 18 -21.95 5.34 -13.27
N VAL A 19 -21.97 6.24 -12.29
CA VAL A 19 -22.74 6.14 -11.06
C VAL A 19 -23.81 7.22 -11.08
N THR A 20 -25.06 6.80 -11.16
CA THR A 20 -26.21 7.71 -11.25
C THR A 20 -26.76 8.02 -9.86
N PHE A 21 -26.98 9.30 -9.62
CA PHE A 21 -27.73 9.86 -8.50
C PHE A 21 -29.02 10.50 -9.04
N ASP A 22 -29.92 10.87 -8.14
CA ASP A 22 -31.25 11.40 -8.52
C ASP A 22 -31.20 12.61 -9.46
N VAL A 23 -30.17 13.47 -9.36
CA VAL A 23 -30.09 14.72 -10.14
C VAL A 23 -28.81 14.86 -10.98
N PHE A 24 -27.88 13.92 -10.85
CA PHE A 24 -26.62 13.94 -11.60
C PHE A 24 -26.04 12.55 -11.78
N THR A 25 -25.17 12.37 -12.76
CA THR A 25 -24.39 11.15 -12.97
C THR A 25 -22.91 11.49 -12.92
N LEU A 26 -22.14 10.72 -12.15
CA LEU A 26 -20.70 10.82 -12.11
C LEU A 26 -20.08 9.67 -12.89
N THR A 27 -19.15 9.98 -13.77
CA THR A 27 -18.34 8.98 -14.46
C THR A 27 -16.87 9.26 -14.17
N PHE A 28 -16.22 8.34 -13.49
CA PHE A 28 -14.78 8.38 -13.30
C PHE A 28 -14.09 8.00 -14.61
N SER A 29 -13.40 8.95 -15.25
CA SER A 29 -12.80 8.74 -16.57
C SER A 29 -11.41 8.12 -16.44
N SER A 30 -10.51 8.80 -15.74
CA SER A 30 -9.10 8.44 -15.66
C SER A 30 -8.49 8.85 -14.33
N VAL A 31 -7.41 8.17 -13.94
CA VAL A 31 -6.53 8.59 -12.86
C VAL A 31 -5.09 8.39 -13.26
N THR A 32 -4.32 9.46 -13.15
CA THR A 32 -2.88 9.42 -13.39
C THR A 32 -2.19 9.22 -12.06
N VAL A 33 -1.77 7.97 -11.82
CA VAL A 33 -0.96 7.59 -10.67
C VAL A 33 0.50 7.61 -11.10
N PRO A 34 1.36 8.48 -10.52
CA PRO A 34 2.80 8.38 -10.76
C PRO A 34 3.31 7.01 -10.29
N PRO A 35 4.38 6.45 -10.87
CA PRO A 35 4.93 5.18 -10.41
C PRO A 35 5.23 5.22 -8.91
N ILE A 36 4.74 4.23 -8.17
CA ILE A 36 5.00 4.08 -6.73
C ILE A 36 5.79 2.78 -6.53
N PRO A 37 7.14 2.81 -6.61
CA PRO A 37 7.96 1.61 -6.55
C PRO A 37 7.74 0.77 -5.28
N MET A 38 7.37 1.43 -4.18
CA MET A 38 7.08 0.79 -2.89
C MET A 38 5.89 -0.16 -2.93
N LEU A 39 5.02 -0.11 -3.95
CA LEU A 39 3.93 -1.09 -4.10
C LEU A 39 4.44 -2.50 -4.40
N ASN A 40 5.67 -2.65 -4.86
CA ASN A 40 6.29 -3.96 -5.11
C ASN A 40 6.99 -4.54 -3.86
N THR A 41 6.91 -3.85 -2.72
CA THR A 41 7.54 -4.32 -1.48
C THR A 41 6.74 -5.48 -0.89
N PRO A 42 7.38 -6.64 -0.61
CA PRO A 42 6.68 -7.77 -0.02
C PRO A 42 6.30 -7.50 1.44
N PHE A 43 5.28 -8.23 1.91
CA PHE A 43 4.85 -8.21 3.30
C PHE A 43 5.14 -9.56 3.97
N VAL A 44 5.19 -9.55 5.30
CA VAL A 44 5.22 -10.75 6.14
C VAL A 44 4.17 -10.58 7.24
N SER A 45 3.47 -11.65 7.59
CA SER A 45 2.42 -11.63 8.60
C SER A 45 2.42 -12.90 9.43
N ASP A 46 2.09 -12.76 10.71
CA ASP A 46 1.81 -13.85 11.65
C ASP A 46 0.29 -14.09 11.83
N ARG A 47 -0.54 -13.54 10.92
CA ARG A 47 -2.01 -13.43 10.95
C ARG A 47 -2.60 -12.38 11.88
N ILE A 48 -1.81 -11.86 12.82
CA ILE A 48 -2.25 -10.82 13.78
C ILE A 48 -1.68 -9.48 13.34
N ASN A 49 -0.38 -9.47 13.12
CA ASN A 49 0.43 -8.33 12.72
C ASN A 49 0.94 -8.56 11.31
N THR A 50 1.11 -7.46 10.58
CA THR A 50 1.71 -7.46 9.25
C THR A 50 2.81 -6.43 9.24
N ALA A 51 3.93 -6.77 8.63
CA ALA A 51 5.10 -5.92 8.50
C ALA A 51 5.55 -5.81 7.05
N LEU A 52 6.18 -4.69 6.71
CA LEU A 52 6.94 -4.59 5.47
C LEU A 52 8.17 -5.49 5.57
N ARG A 53 8.36 -6.35 4.58
CA ARG A 53 9.51 -7.23 4.49
C ARG A 53 10.57 -6.61 3.60
N ASP A 54 11.82 -6.58 4.08
CA ASP A 54 12.94 -6.28 3.20
C ASP A 54 13.00 -7.33 2.08
N ALA A 55 13.11 -6.87 0.83
CA ALA A 55 13.21 -7.75 -0.33
C ALA A 55 14.44 -8.66 -0.29
N ASN A 56 15.50 -8.25 0.41
CA ASN A 56 16.73 -9.02 0.61
C ASN A 56 16.58 -10.11 1.68
N LEU A 57 15.49 -10.08 2.45
CA LEU A 57 15.25 -10.96 3.58
C LEU A 57 14.38 -12.14 3.13
N ILE A 58 15.03 -13.06 2.43
CA ILE A 58 14.44 -14.27 1.87
C ILE A 58 14.76 -15.46 2.80
N PRO A 59 13.78 -16.03 3.52
CA PRO A 59 14.05 -17.13 4.43
C PRO A 59 14.58 -18.36 3.68
N SER A 60 15.56 -19.05 4.28
CA SER A 60 16.19 -20.25 3.70
C SER A 60 15.25 -21.43 3.66
N LEU A 61 14.26 -21.47 4.55
CA LEU A 61 13.22 -22.50 4.56
C LEU A 61 11.90 -21.87 4.12
N GLN A 62 11.34 -22.37 3.02
CA GLN A 62 10.07 -21.87 2.46
C GLN A 62 9.10 -23.02 2.31
N CYS A 63 7.94 -22.86 2.94
CA CYS A 63 6.90 -23.87 2.96
C CYS A 63 5.70 -23.34 2.20
N GLU A 64 5.00 -24.21 1.47
CA GLU A 64 3.81 -23.83 0.70
C GLU A 64 2.65 -23.41 1.61
N ASN A 65 2.52 -24.06 2.77
CA ASN A 65 1.46 -23.83 3.73
C ASN A 65 1.91 -24.09 5.18
N GLU A 66 1.06 -23.70 6.12
CA GLU A 66 1.33 -23.82 7.56
C GLU A 66 1.48 -25.28 8.01
N ALA A 67 0.70 -26.21 7.46
CA ALA A 67 0.75 -27.62 7.84
C ALA A 67 2.09 -28.27 7.42
N ALA A 68 2.60 -27.91 6.25
CA ALA A 68 3.93 -28.30 5.77
C ALA A 68 5.03 -27.70 6.65
N ALA A 69 4.90 -26.43 7.04
CA ALA A 69 5.82 -25.77 7.96
C ALA A 69 5.88 -26.46 9.33
N GLN A 70 4.75 -26.88 9.88
CA GLN A 70 4.69 -27.62 11.15
C GLN A 70 5.37 -28.98 11.08
N LYS A 71 5.38 -29.61 9.90
CA LYS A 71 6.06 -30.90 9.65
C LYS A 71 7.50 -30.73 9.15
N LEU A 72 7.96 -29.49 8.95
CA LEU A 72 9.24 -29.15 8.32
C LEU A 72 9.38 -29.76 6.91
N ASP A 73 8.27 -29.97 6.22
CA ASP A 73 8.22 -30.42 4.82
C ASP A 73 8.29 -29.21 3.89
N CYS A 74 9.48 -28.62 3.77
CA CYS A 74 9.68 -27.32 3.14
C CYS A 74 10.85 -27.36 2.16
N GLU A 75 10.81 -26.48 1.16
CA GLU A 75 11.91 -26.31 0.23
C GLU A 75 13.02 -25.46 0.88
N THR A 76 14.25 -25.96 0.80
CA THR A 76 15.42 -25.21 1.23
C THR A 76 15.94 -24.35 0.08
N LYS A 77 15.79 -23.03 0.20
CA LYS A 77 16.38 -22.03 -0.70
C LYS A 77 17.58 -21.38 -0.05
N GLU A 78 18.69 -22.10 -0.07
CA GLU A 78 19.94 -21.65 0.53
C GLU A 78 20.67 -20.65 -0.37
N GLN A 79 21.02 -19.50 0.20
CA GLN A 79 21.98 -18.55 -0.38
C GLN A 79 23.34 -18.79 0.28
N CYS A 80 24.05 -19.81 -0.20
CA CYS A 80 25.36 -20.18 0.31
C CYS A 80 26.43 -20.04 -0.77
N VAL A 81 27.59 -19.55 -0.37
CA VAL A 81 28.80 -19.58 -1.19
C VAL A 81 29.74 -20.62 -0.60
N CYS A 82 30.00 -21.67 -1.37
CA CYS A 82 30.89 -22.76 -0.95
C CYS A 82 32.25 -22.63 -1.63
N TYR A 83 33.31 -22.64 -0.83
CA TYR A 83 34.67 -22.68 -1.30
C TYR A 83 35.20 -24.11 -1.17
N PRO A 84 35.77 -24.69 -2.24
CA PRO A 84 36.38 -26.00 -2.16
C PRO A 84 37.60 -25.97 -1.23
N ALA A 85 37.73 -26.96 -0.35
CA ALA A 85 38.95 -27.24 0.39
C ALA A 85 39.25 -28.74 0.33
N GLU A 86 40.53 -29.12 0.50
CA GLU A 86 41.04 -30.46 0.16
C GLU A 86 40.32 -31.62 0.86
N THR A 87 39.71 -31.39 2.01
CA THR A 87 39.03 -32.44 2.79
C THR A 87 37.58 -32.11 3.16
N LYS A 88 37.19 -30.83 3.17
CA LYS A 88 35.83 -30.37 3.49
C LYS A 88 35.51 -29.11 2.70
N ALA A 89 34.32 -29.03 2.13
CA ALA A 89 33.83 -27.78 1.56
C ALA A 89 33.55 -26.77 2.69
N ASN A 90 34.01 -25.54 2.53
CA ASN A 90 33.69 -24.44 3.45
C ASN A 90 32.54 -23.62 2.86
N CYS A 91 31.31 -23.86 3.35
CA CYS A 91 30.12 -23.14 2.91
C CYS A 91 29.79 -22.01 3.88
N ASN A 92 29.76 -20.79 3.35
CA ASN A 92 29.27 -19.64 4.08
C ASN A 92 27.84 -19.31 3.61
N CYS A 93 26.87 -19.59 4.49
CA CYS A 93 25.46 -19.36 4.24
C CYS A 93 25.02 -18.05 4.90
N LYS A 94 24.23 -17.26 4.18
CA LYS A 94 23.67 -16.04 4.75
C LYS A 94 22.63 -16.40 5.81
N ASN A 95 23.00 -16.23 7.09
CA ASN A 95 22.06 -16.41 8.20
C ASN A 95 21.21 -15.14 8.34
N MET A 96 19.89 -15.27 8.23
CA MET A 96 18.97 -14.14 8.32
C MET A 96 17.94 -14.37 9.43
N ASN A 97 17.92 -13.45 10.38
CA ASN A 97 16.98 -13.50 11.50
C ASN A 97 15.65 -12.81 11.12
N ILE A 98 14.78 -13.53 10.41
CA ILE A 98 13.45 -13.01 10.03
C ILE A 98 12.58 -12.72 11.25
N ALA A 99 12.71 -13.51 12.32
CA ALA A 99 11.98 -13.30 13.56
C ALA A 99 12.39 -11.98 14.22
N GLY A 100 13.69 -11.69 14.32
CA GLY A 100 14.18 -10.43 14.85
C GLY A 100 13.74 -9.23 14.02
N TRP A 101 13.80 -9.33 12.69
CA TRP A 101 13.29 -8.28 11.79
C TRP A 101 11.79 -8.04 11.97
N PHE A 102 11.01 -9.12 12.07
CA PHE A 102 9.57 -9.05 12.28
C PHE A 102 9.21 -8.53 13.66
N GLN A 103 10.04 -8.70 14.69
CA GLN A 103 9.74 -8.19 16.04
C GLN A 103 9.97 -6.68 16.17
N ASP A 104 10.66 -6.04 15.23
CA ASP A 104 10.83 -4.60 15.23
C ASP A 104 9.51 -3.90 14.85
N VAL A 105 8.94 -3.19 15.82
CA VAL A 105 7.68 -2.45 15.68
C VAL A 105 7.74 -1.38 14.59
N GLN A 106 8.93 -0.88 14.25
CA GLN A 106 9.08 0.10 13.15
C GLN A 106 8.76 -0.51 11.77
N ASN A 107 8.84 -1.84 11.66
CA ASN A 107 8.52 -2.54 10.42
C ASN A 107 7.03 -2.89 10.32
N HIS A 108 6.27 -2.79 11.42
CA HIS A 108 4.86 -3.14 11.49
C HIS A 108 3.98 -2.08 10.83
N LEU A 109 2.89 -2.52 10.22
CA LEU A 109 1.86 -1.61 9.75
C LEU A 109 1.17 -0.90 10.94
N PRO A 110 0.88 0.41 10.84
CA PRO A 110 0.98 1.23 9.63
C PRO A 110 2.38 1.81 9.40
N VAL A 111 2.89 1.68 8.17
CA VAL A 111 4.14 2.32 7.74
C VAL A 111 3.83 3.50 6.83
N VAL A 112 4.39 4.68 7.14
CA VAL A 112 4.18 5.92 6.38
C VAL A 112 5.46 6.30 5.65
N LEU A 113 5.42 6.25 4.32
CA LEU A 113 6.51 6.66 3.43
C LEU A 113 6.13 7.95 2.69
N LEU A 114 7.08 8.56 2.00
CA LEU A 114 6.90 9.86 1.32
C LEU A 114 5.74 9.87 0.30
N SER A 115 5.57 8.78 -0.47
CA SER A 115 4.58 8.71 -1.55
C SER A 115 3.35 7.85 -1.21
N VAL A 116 3.47 6.96 -0.23
CA VAL A 116 2.46 5.96 0.12
C VAL A 116 2.55 5.60 1.59
N SER A 117 1.42 5.28 2.19
CA SER A 117 1.35 4.63 3.49
C SER A 117 0.68 3.28 3.36
N PHE A 118 1.18 2.28 4.07
CA PHE A 118 0.59 0.95 4.13
C PHE A 118 -0.13 0.80 5.46
N ARG A 119 -1.36 0.28 5.43
CA ARG A 119 -2.20 0.09 6.62
C ARG A 119 -2.98 -1.21 6.49
N SER A 120 -3.23 -1.90 7.58
CA SER A 120 -4.17 -3.03 7.58
C SER A 120 -5.61 -2.52 7.72
N ASN A 121 -6.53 -3.11 6.95
CA ASN A 121 -7.96 -2.92 7.21
C ASN A 121 -8.42 -3.78 8.41
N LYS A 122 -9.71 -3.70 8.76
CA LYS A 122 -10.28 -4.49 9.87
C LYS A 122 -10.25 -6.01 9.62
N GLU A 123 -10.11 -6.43 8.37
CA GLU A 123 -10.09 -7.82 7.92
C GLU A 123 -8.65 -8.36 7.81
N GLY A 124 -7.64 -7.53 8.12
CA GLY A 124 -6.22 -7.90 8.04
C GLY A 124 -5.60 -7.74 6.66
N GLU A 125 -6.34 -7.26 5.66
CA GLU A 125 -5.82 -6.98 4.32
C GLU A 125 -4.99 -5.70 4.31
N VAL A 126 -3.89 -5.72 3.55
CA VAL A 126 -3.02 -4.55 3.40
C VAL A 126 -3.57 -3.59 2.36
N GLN A 127 -3.77 -2.34 2.77
CA GLN A 127 -4.19 -1.23 1.92
C GLN A 127 -3.05 -0.23 1.76
N ALA A 128 -2.81 0.18 0.51
CA ALA A 128 -1.91 1.27 0.17
C ALA A 128 -2.71 2.58 0.03
N VAL A 129 -2.31 3.60 0.79
CA VAL A 129 -2.92 4.93 0.78
C VAL A 129 -1.89 5.93 0.29
N LYS A 130 -2.12 6.53 -0.87
CA LYS A 130 -1.20 7.51 -1.46
C LYS A 130 -1.20 8.82 -0.66
N ALA A 131 -0.02 9.37 -0.40
CA ALA A 131 0.14 10.60 0.38
C ALA A 131 -0.16 11.89 -0.42
N THR A 132 0.03 11.86 -1.75
CA THR A 132 -0.15 13.01 -2.64
C THR A 132 -1.34 12.85 -3.57
N MET A 133 -1.99 13.96 -3.91
CA MET A 133 -3.11 13.97 -4.85
C MET A 133 -2.70 13.34 -6.19
N THR A 134 -3.51 12.41 -6.68
CA THR A 134 -3.48 11.95 -8.08
C THR A 134 -4.32 12.89 -8.92
N ALA A 135 -3.84 13.21 -10.12
CA ALA A 135 -4.70 13.84 -11.11
C ALA A 135 -5.78 12.83 -11.51
N ALA A 136 -7.04 13.23 -11.37
CA ALA A 136 -8.19 12.38 -11.63
C ALA A 136 -9.21 13.17 -12.45
N ASP A 137 -9.72 12.54 -13.50
CA ASP A 137 -10.74 13.12 -14.36
C ASP A 137 -12.10 12.51 -14.00
N VAL A 138 -13.02 13.37 -13.55
CA VAL A 138 -14.41 12.99 -13.25
C VAL A 138 -15.34 13.78 -14.16
N ILE A 139 -16.17 13.07 -14.90
CA ILE A 139 -17.22 13.65 -15.74
C ILE A 139 -18.48 13.75 -14.89
N LEU A 140 -19.01 14.96 -14.74
CA LEU A 140 -20.30 15.23 -14.12
C LEU A 140 -21.33 15.48 -15.24
N ASN A 141 -22.35 14.64 -15.30
CA ASN A 141 -23.51 14.86 -16.16
C ASN A 141 -24.71 15.31 -15.31
N LEU A 142 -25.31 16.43 -15.67
CA LEU A 142 -26.40 17.07 -14.96
C LEU A 142 -27.68 16.93 -15.81
N GLN A 143 -28.76 16.39 -15.24
CA GLN A 143 -29.96 16.03 -16.01
C GLN A 143 -30.95 17.19 -16.25
N ASP A 144 -30.70 18.39 -15.70
CA ASP A 144 -31.58 19.55 -15.79
C ASP A 144 -30.86 20.82 -16.27
N GLN A 145 -31.61 21.89 -16.59
CA GLN A 145 -31.06 23.19 -16.98
C GLN A 145 -30.59 23.98 -15.76
N PHE A 146 -29.27 24.02 -15.54
CA PHE A 146 -28.66 24.79 -14.46
C PHE A 146 -27.77 25.91 -15.03
N ASN A 147 -27.89 27.12 -14.48
CA ASN A 147 -26.89 28.17 -14.68
C ASN A 147 -25.71 27.91 -13.74
N THR A 148 -24.59 27.43 -14.28
CA THR A 148 -23.36 27.20 -13.52
C THR A 148 -22.50 28.46 -13.50
N THR A 149 -22.06 28.87 -12.31
CA THR A 149 -21.03 29.89 -12.13
C THR A 149 -19.73 29.21 -11.70
N ILE A 150 -18.74 29.18 -12.59
CA ILE A 150 -17.42 28.63 -12.27
C ILE A 150 -16.74 29.62 -11.33
N THR A 151 -16.55 29.21 -10.07
CA THR A 151 -15.79 29.98 -9.10
C THR A 151 -14.46 29.30 -8.88
N VAL A 152 -13.39 29.87 -9.44
CA VAL A 152 -12.02 29.42 -9.19
C VAL A 152 -11.52 30.16 -7.95
N ILE A 153 -11.26 29.43 -6.87
CA ILE A 153 -10.69 29.98 -5.64
C ILE A 153 -9.23 29.56 -5.60
N GLU A 154 -8.33 30.46 -6.01
CA GLU A 154 -6.90 30.31 -5.76
C GLU A 154 -6.59 30.84 -4.36
N ALA A 155 -6.34 29.93 -3.42
CA ALA A 155 -5.90 30.30 -2.08
C ALA A 155 -4.37 30.29 -2.00
N GLN A 156 -3.76 31.41 -1.60
CA GLN A 156 -2.34 31.43 -1.25
C GLN A 156 -2.16 30.93 0.19
N CYS A 157 -1.56 29.76 0.34
CA CYS A 157 -1.23 29.19 1.64
C CYS A 157 0.20 29.57 2.03
N THR A 158 0.39 30.21 3.18
CA THR A 158 1.72 30.43 3.78
C THR A 158 2.01 29.36 4.82
N ILE A 159 3.13 28.65 4.65
CA ILE A 159 3.60 27.65 5.62
C ILE A 159 4.42 28.37 6.69
N GLN A 160 3.95 28.38 7.93
CA GLN A 160 4.77 28.81 9.06
C GLN A 160 5.47 27.60 9.69
N ILE A 161 6.79 27.59 9.63
CA ILE A 161 7.63 26.64 10.36
C ILE A 161 7.99 27.31 11.68
N ARG A 162 7.51 26.75 12.79
CA ARG A 162 7.90 27.19 14.13
C ARG A 162 9.11 26.37 14.55
N LEU A 163 10.27 27.03 14.65
CA LEU A 163 11.50 26.49 15.24
C LEU A 163 11.41 26.50 16.76
#